data_AF-A0A5J9U9N9-F1
#
_entry.id   AF-A0A5J9U9N9-F1
#
_cell.length_a   1.000
_cell.length_b   1.000
_cell.length_c   1.000
_cell.angle_alpha   90.00
_cell.angle_beta   90.00
_cell.angle_gamma   90.00
#
_symmetry.space_group_name_H-M   'P 1'
#
loop_
_entity.id
_entity.type
_entity.pdbx_description
1 polymer ?
#
loop_
_entity_poly.entity_id
_entity_poly.type
_entity_poly.pdbx_seq_one_letter_code
_entity_poly.pdbx_strand_id
1 'polypeptide(L)'
;MSSQSHVLLVSYPLQGHVNPLLRLGRRLAAKGLLVTFTTFRHAGLRALPDDDADAVVRPGGGRLRFEYMRDDGSSRRCPDDDMSCMDPTDMLRRVVNVGPAALTGVIRRQAGSGRPVTCVVNNCFVPWALDVASEMGVPCATLWIQSCAVLSLYYHFYSFPEVGFPSDADPDKAVALPGLPTVAADELPLMVRPEYARNLWGDMLRAQLGQINKGVVSWVLVNTFEGLERSIIDALRAHTIPCCCSVKVASALVMELGGGGDEITTDGGL
;
A
#
# COMPACT_ATOMS: atom_id res chain seq x y z
N MET A 1 2.41 30.21 7.52
CA MET A 1 2.24 29.63 6.18
C MET A 1 1.79 28.20 6.39
N SER A 2 0.61 27.80 5.88
CA SER A 2 0.19 26.40 6.01
C SER A 2 1.14 25.55 5.15
N SER A 3 1.83 24.58 5.77
CA SER A 3 2.64 23.62 5.03
C SER A 3 1.71 22.80 4.14
N GLN A 4 1.98 22.74 2.84
CA GLN A 4 1.22 21.92 1.91
C GLN A 4 1.32 20.44 2.32
N SER A 5 0.19 19.74 2.45
CA SER A 5 0.19 18.30 2.73
C SER A 5 0.92 17.55 1.61
N HIS A 6 1.92 16.78 2.00
CA HIS A 6 2.77 16.01 1.10
C HIS A 6 2.68 14.52 1.43
N VAL A 7 2.20 13.75 0.46
CA VAL A 7 2.09 12.28 0.54
C VAL A 7 3.20 11.63 -0.27
N LEU A 8 3.99 10.77 0.35
CA LEU A 8 4.99 9.93 -0.32
C LEU A 8 4.42 8.53 -0.55
N LEU A 9 4.37 8.10 -1.81
CA LEU A 9 3.89 6.79 -2.22
C LEU A 9 5.08 5.87 -2.46
N VAL A 10 5.16 4.75 -1.72
CA VAL A 10 6.26 3.78 -1.81
C VAL A 10 5.73 2.46 -2.38
N SER A 11 6.18 2.08 -3.58
CA SER A 11 5.72 0.86 -4.24
C SER A 11 6.80 -0.21 -4.30
N TYR A 12 6.42 -1.47 -4.10
CA TYR A 12 7.19 -2.60 -4.62
C TYR A 12 7.32 -2.48 -6.15
N PRO A 13 8.50 -2.74 -6.75
CA PRO A 13 8.78 -2.45 -8.15
C PRO A 13 8.23 -3.52 -9.11
N LEU A 14 6.92 -3.77 -9.07
CA LEU A 14 6.22 -4.56 -10.09
C LEU A 14 5.06 -3.76 -10.68
N GLN A 15 4.79 -3.92 -11.97
CA GLN A 15 3.76 -3.12 -12.66
C GLN A 15 2.38 -3.26 -11.99
N GLY A 16 2.05 -4.45 -11.49
CA GLY A 16 0.80 -4.71 -10.75
C GLY A 16 0.69 -3.95 -9.43
N HIS A 17 1.83 -3.56 -8.82
CA HIS A 17 1.91 -2.76 -7.61
C HIS A 17 1.94 -1.25 -7.92
N VAL A 18 2.75 -0.87 -8.91
CA VAL A 18 2.96 0.52 -9.34
C VAL A 18 1.67 1.15 -9.86
N ASN A 19 0.92 0.44 -10.72
CA ASN A 19 -0.24 1.01 -11.39
C ASN A 19 -1.37 1.43 -10.42
N PRO A 20 -1.83 0.57 -9.47
CA PRO A 20 -2.84 0.98 -8.49
C PRO A 20 -2.38 2.13 -7.61
N LEU A 21 -1.11 2.12 -7.16
CA LEU A 21 -0.59 3.18 -6.30
C LEU A 21 -0.48 4.51 -7.05
N LEU A 22 -0.07 4.52 -8.32
CA LEU A 22 -0.09 5.70 -9.17
C LEU A 22 -1.51 6.22 -9.43
N ARG A 23 -2.50 5.33 -9.57
CA ARG A 23 -3.91 5.74 -9.67
C ARG A 23 -4.39 6.44 -8.42
N LEU A 24 -4.04 5.93 -7.23
CA LEU A 24 -4.27 6.62 -5.97
C LEU A 24 -3.58 7.99 -5.94
N GLY A 25 -2.29 8.04 -6.31
CA GLY A 25 -1.52 9.28 -6.35
C GLY A 25 -2.11 10.35 -7.25
N ARG A 26 -2.58 9.99 -8.45
CA ARG A 26 -3.28 10.94 -9.34
C ARG A 26 -4.57 11.47 -8.71
N ARG A 27 -5.33 10.63 -8.00
CA ARG A 27 -6.55 11.07 -7.31
C ARG A 27 -6.25 11.99 -6.13
N LEU A 28 -5.21 11.69 -5.34
CA LEU A 28 -4.76 12.56 -4.26
C LEU A 28 -4.26 13.91 -4.79
N ALA A 29 -3.44 13.91 -5.84
CA ALA A 29 -2.95 15.13 -6.47
C ALA A 29 -4.10 15.96 -7.09
N ALA A 30 -5.11 15.31 -7.69
CA ALA A 30 -6.29 15.98 -8.19
C ALA A 30 -7.06 16.72 -7.07
N LYS A 31 -6.97 16.27 -5.81
CA LYS A 31 -7.55 16.93 -4.63
C LYS A 31 -6.71 18.08 -4.06
N GLY A 32 -5.60 18.46 -4.72
CA GLY A 32 -4.76 19.60 -4.31
C GLY A 32 -3.50 19.24 -3.52
N LEU A 33 -3.27 17.95 -3.26
CA LEU A 33 -2.12 17.50 -2.47
C LEU A 33 -0.83 17.52 -3.31
N LEU A 34 0.30 17.70 -2.64
CA LEU A 34 1.59 17.31 -3.20
C LEU A 34 1.76 15.81 -3.00
N VAL A 35 2.08 15.10 -4.08
CA VAL A 35 2.31 13.66 -4.08
C VAL A 35 3.65 13.39 -4.71
N THR A 36 4.53 12.66 -4.02
CA THR A 36 5.75 12.10 -4.61
C THR A 36 5.59 10.60 -4.70
N PHE A 37 5.84 10.03 -5.87
CA PHE A 37 5.88 8.59 -6.08
C PHE A 37 7.34 8.10 -6.10
N THR A 38 7.59 7.01 -5.39
CA THR A 38 8.90 6.36 -5.35
C THR A 38 8.79 4.84 -5.46
N THR A 39 9.79 4.26 -6.13
CA THR A 39 10.03 2.83 -6.26
C THR A 39 11.48 2.62 -6.72
N PHE A 40 11.94 1.37 -6.79
CA PHE A 40 13.19 1.04 -7.50
C PHE A 40 12.92 0.95 -9.01
N ARG A 41 13.67 1.67 -9.84
CA ARG A 41 13.54 1.56 -11.29
C ARG A 41 14.15 0.25 -11.79
N HIS A 42 13.55 -0.32 -12.82
CA HIS A 42 14.13 -1.38 -13.64
C HIS A 42 13.46 -1.48 -15.00
N ALA A 43 14.10 -2.14 -15.97
CA ALA A 43 13.59 -2.15 -17.34
C ALA A 43 12.23 -2.86 -17.52
N GLY A 44 11.82 -3.72 -16.57
CA GLY A 44 10.50 -4.34 -16.58
C GLY A 44 9.35 -3.38 -16.25
N LEU A 45 9.63 -2.22 -15.63
CA LEU A 45 8.62 -1.19 -15.38
C LEU A 45 8.44 -0.30 -16.60
N ARG A 46 7.22 -0.32 -17.15
CA ARG A 46 6.87 0.41 -18.37
C ARG A 46 6.11 1.69 -18.05
N ALA A 47 6.26 2.69 -18.92
CA ALA A 47 5.54 3.96 -18.88
C ALA A 47 5.66 4.73 -17.56
N LEU A 48 6.79 4.55 -16.86
CA LEU A 48 7.15 5.39 -15.73
C LEU A 48 7.79 6.70 -16.24
N PRO A 49 7.34 7.87 -15.76
CA PRO A 49 7.99 9.15 -16.04
C PRO A 49 9.44 9.16 -15.57
N ASP A 50 10.22 10.10 -16.10
CA ASP A 50 11.59 10.30 -15.66
C ASP A 50 11.69 10.75 -14.20
N ASP A 51 12.88 10.60 -13.65
CA ASP A 51 13.18 11.13 -12.32
C ASP A 51 13.01 12.64 -12.32
N ASP A 52 12.53 13.20 -11.21
CA ASP A 52 12.17 14.62 -11.07
C ASP A 52 11.02 15.12 -11.96
N ALA A 53 10.37 14.25 -12.73
CA ALA A 53 9.16 14.61 -13.44
C ALA A 53 8.13 15.19 -12.46
N ASP A 54 7.59 16.36 -12.78
CA ASP A 54 6.62 17.09 -11.98
C ASP A 54 5.44 17.47 -12.87
N ALA A 55 4.31 16.82 -12.61
CA ALA A 55 3.08 17.05 -13.35
C ALA A 55 2.03 17.70 -12.44
N VAL A 56 1.49 18.84 -12.90
CA VAL A 56 0.28 19.41 -12.32
C VAL A 56 -0.90 18.51 -12.66
N VAL A 57 -1.62 18.05 -11.65
CA VAL A 57 -2.83 17.24 -11.79
C VAL A 57 -4.02 18.10 -11.41
N ARG A 58 -5.04 18.18 -12.27
CA ARG A 58 -6.25 19.01 -12.04
C ARG A 58 -7.43 18.03 -11.84
N PRO A 59 -8.43 18.26 -10.96
CA PRO A 59 -9.00 19.56 -10.61
C PRO A 59 -8.99 19.88 -9.09
N GLY A 60 -8.06 20.76 -8.69
CA GLY A 60 -7.65 21.07 -7.31
C GLY A 60 -6.17 21.47 -7.20
N GLY A 61 -5.41 21.32 -8.30
CA GLY A 61 -4.12 21.99 -8.54
C GLY A 61 -2.89 21.35 -7.88
N GLY A 62 -3.03 20.14 -7.35
CA GLY A 62 -1.92 19.42 -6.74
C GLY A 62 -0.88 18.95 -7.75
N ARG A 63 0.19 18.36 -7.23
CA ARG A 63 1.35 17.93 -8.03
C ARG A 63 1.61 16.46 -7.82
N LEU A 64 1.94 15.76 -8.90
CA LEU A 64 2.48 14.41 -8.87
C LEU A 64 3.93 14.47 -9.34
N ARG A 65 4.83 14.14 -8.43
CA ARG A 65 6.28 14.10 -8.64
C ARG A 65 6.79 12.66 -8.62
N PHE A 66 7.93 12.44 -9.26
CA PHE A 66 8.61 11.15 -9.28
C PHE A 66 10.01 11.34 -8.71
N GLU A 67 10.36 10.54 -7.71
CA GLU A 67 11.71 10.46 -7.16
C GLU A 67 12.01 9.00 -6.85
N TYR A 68 12.95 8.37 -7.57
CA TYR A 68 13.18 6.94 -7.45
C TYR A 68 14.24 6.58 -6.40
N MET A 69 14.07 5.44 -5.73
CA MET A 69 15.04 4.90 -4.77
C MET A 69 16.28 4.35 -5.48
N ARG A 70 17.45 4.52 -4.85
CA ARG A 70 18.77 4.12 -5.35
C ARG A 70 19.64 3.55 -4.23
N ASP A 71 20.60 2.73 -4.59
CA ASP A 71 21.48 2.03 -3.63
C ASP A 71 22.40 2.97 -2.86
N ASP A 72 22.88 4.02 -3.50
CA ASP A 72 23.83 4.98 -2.93
C ASP A 72 23.14 6.18 -2.23
N GLY A 73 21.80 6.21 -2.25
CA GLY A 73 21.03 7.37 -1.78
C GLY A 73 21.32 8.66 -2.55
N SER A 74 21.95 8.62 -3.73
CA SER A 74 22.18 9.78 -4.57
C SER A 74 20.96 10.14 -5.41
N SER A 75 21.00 11.28 -6.10
CA SER A 75 20.00 11.65 -7.11
C SER A 75 20.42 11.29 -8.54
N ARG A 76 21.63 10.76 -8.75
CA ARG A 76 22.17 10.48 -10.08
C ARG A 76 21.93 9.02 -10.46
N ARG A 77 21.56 8.80 -11.73
CA ARG A 77 21.37 7.45 -12.26
C ARG A 77 22.71 6.72 -12.37
N CYS A 78 22.85 5.60 -11.67
CA CYS A 78 23.99 4.70 -11.80
C CYS A 78 23.70 3.58 -12.83
N PRO A 79 24.69 3.16 -13.64
CA PRO A 79 24.52 2.04 -14.57
C PRO A 79 24.12 0.72 -13.88
N ASP A 80 24.56 0.51 -12.63
CA ASP A 80 24.29 -0.70 -11.84
C ASP A 80 22.88 -0.75 -11.22
N ASP A 81 22.03 0.26 -11.46
CA ASP A 81 20.64 0.29 -10.99
C ASP A 81 19.68 -0.59 -11.83
N ASP A 82 20.17 -1.29 -12.86
CA ASP A 82 19.29 -2.06 -13.74
C ASP A 82 18.88 -3.43 -13.16
N MET A 83 17.64 -3.53 -12.67
CA MET A 83 17.06 -4.81 -12.19
C MET A 83 16.42 -5.66 -13.30
N SER A 84 16.62 -5.32 -14.57
CA SER A 84 15.90 -5.95 -15.69
C SER A 84 16.06 -7.47 -15.80
N CYS A 85 17.18 -8.00 -15.33
CA CYS A 85 17.52 -9.42 -15.39
C CYS A 85 17.28 -10.19 -14.09
N MET A 86 16.86 -9.52 -13.00
CA MET A 86 16.65 -10.17 -11.71
C MET A 86 15.34 -10.95 -11.71
N ASP A 87 15.37 -12.18 -11.18
CA ASP A 87 14.14 -12.88 -10.86
C ASP A 87 13.39 -12.17 -9.70
N PRO A 88 12.09 -12.43 -9.51
CA PRO A 88 11.29 -11.75 -8.49
C PRO A 88 11.84 -11.89 -7.06
N THR A 89 12.45 -13.02 -6.71
CA THR A 89 12.98 -13.28 -5.36
C THR A 89 14.27 -12.50 -5.13
N ASP A 90 15.16 -12.45 -6.11
CA ASP A 90 16.38 -11.64 -6.06
C ASP A 90 16.04 -10.14 -5.99
N MET A 91 15.04 -9.71 -6.77
CA MET A 91 14.50 -8.35 -6.69
C MET A 91 13.96 -8.05 -5.30
N LEU A 92 13.16 -8.96 -4.71
CA LEU A 92 12.65 -8.78 -3.34
C LEU A 92 13.78 -8.66 -2.33
N ARG A 93 14.80 -9.53 -2.41
CA ARG A 93 15.96 -9.50 -1.50
C ARG A 93 16.68 -8.16 -1.56
N ARG A 94 16.93 -7.62 -2.77
CA ARG A 94 17.55 -6.31 -2.91
C ARG A 94 16.69 -5.18 -2.37
N VAL A 95 15.40 -5.16 -2.70
CA VAL A 95 14.45 -4.14 -2.23
C VAL A 95 14.39 -4.11 -0.69
N VAL A 96 14.43 -5.27 -0.04
CA VAL A 96 14.46 -5.38 1.43
C VAL A 96 15.79 -4.89 2.01
N ASN A 97 16.92 -5.27 1.40
CA ASN A 97 18.24 -4.91 1.93
C ASN A 97 18.56 -3.42 1.80
N VAL A 98 18.18 -2.80 0.68
CA VAL A 98 18.55 -1.42 0.36
C VAL A 98 17.44 -0.42 0.65
N GLY A 99 16.18 -0.84 0.50
CA GLY A 99 14.99 0.00 0.60
C GLY A 99 14.98 0.95 1.81
N PRO A 100 15.26 0.49 3.04
CA PRO A 100 15.20 1.34 4.22
C PRO A 100 16.10 2.57 4.16
N ALA A 101 17.37 2.39 3.79
CA ALA A 101 18.34 3.47 3.68
C ALA A 101 18.00 4.41 2.52
N ALA A 102 17.61 3.84 1.37
CA ALA A 102 17.22 4.62 0.20
C ALA A 102 15.99 5.51 0.47
N LEU A 103 14.96 4.97 1.11
CA LEU A 103 13.74 5.70 1.48
C LEU A 103 14.03 6.80 2.51
N THR A 104 14.87 6.52 3.50
CA THR A 104 15.33 7.53 4.46
C THR A 104 15.97 8.71 3.73
N GLY A 105 16.79 8.43 2.70
CA GLY A 105 17.37 9.44 1.81
C GLY A 105 16.31 10.28 1.10
N VAL A 106 15.30 9.64 0.50
CA VAL A 106 14.17 10.32 -0.19
C VAL A 106 13.45 11.27 0.78
N ILE A 107 13.06 10.79 1.96
CA ILE A 107 12.32 11.59 2.95
C ILE A 107 13.15 12.81 3.38
N ARG A 108 14.45 12.63 3.65
CA ARG A 108 15.35 13.73 4.02
C ARG A 108 15.53 14.75 2.90
N ARG A 109 15.68 14.33 1.65
CA ARG A 109 15.80 15.25 0.49
C ARG A 109 14.53 16.06 0.26
N GLN A 110 13.36 15.45 0.40
CA GLN A 110 12.09 16.15 0.32
C GLN A 110 11.96 17.23 1.41
N ALA A 111 12.31 16.88 2.66
CA ALA A 111 12.37 17.85 3.75
C ALA A 111 13.38 18.99 3.48
N GLY A 112 14.60 18.67 3.05
CA GLY A 112 15.64 19.65 2.71
C GLY A 112 15.26 20.56 1.53
N SER A 113 14.34 20.12 0.67
CA SER A 113 13.79 20.91 -0.44
C SER A 113 12.57 21.75 -0.04
N GLY A 114 12.28 21.89 1.26
CA GLY A 114 11.14 22.65 1.77
C GLY A 114 9.79 21.96 1.59
N ARG A 115 9.77 20.65 1.33
CA ARG A 115 8.57 19.83 1.09
C ARG A 115 8.55 18.63 2.04
N PRO A 116 8.53 18.84 3.37
CA PRO A 116 8.56 17.72 4.32
C PRO A 116 7.39 16.76 4.06
N VAL A 117 7.68 15.46 4.06
CA VAL A 117 6.66 14.41 3.90
C VAL A 117 5.78 14.41 5.15
N THR A 118 4.46 14.47 4.94
CA THR A 118 3.45 14.48 6.02
C THR A 118 2.72 13.15 6.17
N CYS A 119 2.81 12.27 5.18
CA CYS A 119 2.26 10.91 5.24
C CYS A 119 2.99 10.00 4.25
N VAL A 120 3.24 8.75 4.63
CA VAL A 120 3.72 7.69 3.75
C VAL A 120 2.58 6.71 3.47
N VAL A 121 2.37 6.38 2.20
CA VAL A 121 1.47 5.31 1.78
C VAL A 121 2.25 4.24 1.05
N ASN A 122 2.32 3.04 1.61
CA ASN A 122 2.97 1.91 0.96
C ASN A 122 1.94 0.95 0.30
N ASN A 123 2.43 -0.04 -0.44
CA ASN A 123 1.67 -1.26 -0.75
C ASN A 123 2.43 -2.51 -0.28
N CYS A 124 1.83 -3.69 -0.47
CA CYS A 124 2.40 -4.96 -0.02
C CYS A 124 3.81 -5.22 -0.56
N PHE A 125 4.61 -5.99 0.19
CA PHE A 125 6.02 -6.34 -0.08
C PHE A 125 7.06 -5.24 0.13
N VAL A 126 6.66 -4.08 0.65
CA VAL A 126 7.57 -3.06 1.19
C VAL A 126 7.16 -2.63 2.62
N PRO A 127 6.98 -3.57 3.56
CA PRO A 127 6.54 -3.24 4.92
C PRO A 127 7.55 -2.36 5.67
N TRP A 128 8.84 -2.49 5.34
CA TRP A 128 9.93 -1.66 5.88
C TRP A 128 9.74 -0.16 5.60
N ALA A 129 8.93 0.22 4.60
CA ALA A 129 8.62 1.62 4.36
C ALA A 129 7.82 2.25 5.51
N LEU A 130 7.00 1.44 6.19
CA LEU A 130 6.22 1.83 7.36
C LEU A 130 7.13 1.97 8.59
N ASP A 131 8.10 1.07 8.75
CA ASP A 131 9.09 1.16 9.83
C ASP A 131 9.91 2.45 9.71
N VAL A 132 10.49 2.73 8.53
CA VAL A 132 11.25 3.95 8.27
C VAL A 132 10.41 5.20 8.54
N ALA A 133 9.18 5.24 8.02
CA ALA A 133 8.30 6.39 8.21
C ALA A 133 7.94 6.59 9.68
N SER A 134 7.62 5.52 10.41
CA SER A 134 7.30 5.54 11.84
C SER A 134 8.49 6.01 12.68
N GLU A 135 9.71 5.53 12.41
CA GLU A 135 10.94 5.98 13.08
C GLU A 135 11.22 7.47 12.85
N MET A 136 10.81 7.99 11.70
CA MET A 136 10.90 9.42 11.37
C MET A 136 9.70 10.24 11.85
N GLY A 137 8.76 9.63 12.59
CA GLY A 137 7.56 10.32 13.11
C GLY A 137 6.54 10.71 12.04
N VAL A 138 6.57 10.05 10.87
CA VAL A 138 5.68 10.32 9.74
C VAL A 138 4.48 9.36 9.78
N PRO A 139 3.24 9.86 9.81
CA PRO A 139 2.03 9.03 9.76
C PRO A 139 1.98 8.11 8.54
N CYS A 140 1.42 6.91 8.73
CA CYS A 140 1.47 5.84 7.76
C CYS A 140 0.08 5.35 7.32
N ALA A 141 -0.02 4.94 6.06
CA ALA A 141 -1.15 4.19 5.52
C ALA A 141 -0.67 3.10 4.56
N THR A 142 -1.55 2.15 4.25
CA THR A 142 -1.28 1.10 3.27
C THR A 142 -2.40 1.05 2.24
N LEU A 143 -2.03 0.99 0.95
CA LEU A 143 -2.92 0.55 -0.11
C LEU A 143 -2.80 -0.97 -0.27
N TRP A 144 -3.84 -1.69 0.14
CA TRP A 144 -4.03 -3.09 -0.18
C TRP A 144 -4.59 -3.22 -1.60
N ILE A 145 -3.77 -3.74 -2.51
CA ILE A 145 -4.07 -3.76 -3.95
C ILE A 145 -4.84 -5.00 -4.40
N GLN A 146 -5.04 -5.98 -3.50
CA GLN A 146 -5.81 -7.20 -3.74
C GLN A 146 -7.22 -7.07 -3.15
N SER A 147 -8.05 -8.10 -3.26
CA SER A 147 -9.41 -8.11 -2.71
C SER A 147 -9.44 -8.14 -1.18
N CYS A 148 -10.58 -7.79 -0.58
CA CYS A 148 -10.82 -7.96 0.86
C CYS A 148 -10.78 -9.44 1.26
N ALA A 149 -11.23 -10.35 0.39
CA ALA A 149 -11.13 -11.79 0.62
C ALA A 149 -9.68 -12.22 0.88
N VAL A 150 -8.75 -11.78 0.03
CA VAL A 150 -7.33 -12.13 0.17
C VAL A 150 -6.70 -11.42 1.39
N LEU A 151 -7.11 -10.19 1.69
CA LEU A 151 -6.69 -9.52 2.93
C LEU A 151 -7.11 -10.33 4.16
N SER A 152 -8.37 -10.77 4.21
CA SER A 152 -8.91 -11.57 5.30
C SER A 152 -8.16 -12.90 5.45
N LEU A 153 -7.96 -13.63 4.35
CA LEU A 153 -7.21 -14.89 4.35
C LEU A 153 -5.80 -14.72 4.92
N TYR A 154 -5.04 -13.74 4.42
CA TYR A 154 -3.69 -13.50 4.96
C TYR A 154 -3.71 -13.01 6.40
N TYR A 155 -4.63 -12.11 6.75
CA TYR A 155 -4.76 -11.59 8.09
C TYR A 155 -4.96 -12.72 9.11
N HIS A 156 -5.91 -13.60 8.82
CA HIS A 156 -6.21 -14.77 9.66
C HIS A 156 -5.05 -15.77 9.68
N PHE A 157 -4.47 -16.09 8.53
CA PHE A 157 -3.34 -17.02 8.46
C PHE A 157 -2.12 -16.58 9.28
N TYR A 158 -1.72 -15.31 9.16
CA TYR A 158 -0.51 -14.81 9.81
C TYR A 158 -0.70 -14.36 11.26
N SER A 159 -1.93 -14.03 11.66
CA SER A 159 -2.21 -13.46 12.99
C SER A 159 -2.95 -14.41 13.93
N PHE A 160 -3.64 -15.44 13.41
CA PHE A 160 -4.51 -16.35 14.19
C PHE A 160 -4.22 -17.81 13.81
N PRO A 161 -3.14 -18.42 14.35
CA PRO A 161 -2.76 -19.80 14.03
C PRO A 161 -3.86 -20.83 14.34
N GLU A 162 -4.78 -20.52 15.25
CA GLU A 162 -5.90 -21.37 15.66
C GLU A 162 -6.99 -21.56 14.59
N VAL A 163 -7.07 -20.67 13.58
CA VAL A 163 -8.00 -20.84 12.44
C VAL A 163 -7.72 -22.15 11.70
N GLY A 164 -6.46 -22.59 11.72
CA GLY A 164 -6.03 -23.87 11.18
C GLY A 164 -6.19 -23.95 9.66
N PHE A 165 -5.21 -23.39 8.94
CA PHE A 165 -5.06 -23.54 7.49
C PHE A 165 -4.45 -24.92 7.13
N PRO A 166 -4.44 -25.30 5.84
CA PRO A 166 -3.74 -26.49 5.38
C PRO A 166 -2.31 -26.62 5.91
N SER A 167 -1.95 -27.84 6.28
CA SER A 167 -0.63 -28.19 6.80
C SER A 167 -0.16 -29.53 6.25
N ASP A 168 1.09 -29.89 6.49
CA ASP A 168 1.64 -31.19 6.06
C ASP A 168 0.84 -32.38 6.63
N ALA A 169 0.16 -32.20 7.78
CA ALA A 169 -0.67 -33.22 8.41
C ALA A 169 -2.11 -33.27 7.86
N ASP A 170 -2.60 -32.17 7.26
CA ASP A 170 -3.94 -32.04 6.72
C ASP A 170 -3.93 -31.06 5.52
N PRO A 171 -3.46 -31.52 4.34
CA PRO A 171 -3.19 -30.65 3.19
C PRO A 171 -4.44 -30.19 2.45
N ASP A 172 -5.55 -30.92 2.58
CA ASP A 172 -6.81 -30.66 1.87
C ASP A 172 -7.81 -29.86 2.72
N LYS A 173 -7.37 -29.37 3.88
CA LYS A 173 -8.23 -28.67 4.83
C LYS A 173 -8.85 -27.41 4.24
N ALA A 174 -10.18 -27.40 4.16
CA ALA A 174 -10.92 -26.20 3.79
C ALA A 174 -10.89 -25.15 4.91
N VAL A 175 -10.89 -23.87 4.53
CA VAL A 175 -10.80 -22.74 5.45
C VAL A 175 -12.13 -22.01 5.53
N ALA A 176 -12.69 -21.89 6.73
CA ALA A 176 -13.89 -21.12 6.99
C ALA A 176 -13.52 -19.84 7.76
N LEU A 177 -13.86 -18.68 7.19
CA LEU A 177 -13.60 -17.37 7.78
C LEU A 177 -14.86 -16.53 7.82
N PRO A 178 -15.00 -15.62 8.80
CA PRO A 178 -16.12 -14.69 8.85
C PRO A 178 -16.26 -13.89 7.54
N GLY A 179 -17.47 -13.87 6.99
CA GLY A 179 -17.80 -13.09 5.78
C GLY A 179 -17.39 -13.73 4.45
N LEU A 180 -16.67 -14.85 4.47
CA LEU A 180 -16.28 -15.63 3.29
C LEU A 180 -17.06 -16.95 3.19
N PRO A 181 -17.35 -17.45 1.97
CA PRO A 181 -17.69 -18.86 1.80
C PRO A 181 -16.49 -19.72 2.24
N THR A 182 -16.76 -20.97 2.63
CA THR A 182 -15.69 -21.93 2.89
C THR A 182 -14.82 -22.08 1.65
N VAL A 183 -13.51 -21.85 1.80
CA VAL A 183 -12.53 -21.86 0.71
C VAL A 183 -11.82 -23.20 0.68
N ALA A 184 -11.80 -23.87 -0.45
CA ALA A 184 -11.08 -25.13 -0.60
C ALA A 184 -9.55 -24.89 -0.58
N ALA A 185 -8.78 -25.91 -0.20
CA ALA A 185 -7.33 -25.76 -0.03
C ALA A 185 -6.60 -25.35 -1.32
N ASP A 186 -7.10 -25.79 -2.49
CA ASP A 186 -6.58 -25.47 -3.82
C ASP A 186 -7.01 -24.09 -4.34
N GLU A 187 -8.04 -23.47 -3.74
CA GLU A 187 -8.48 -22.10 -4.01
C GLU A 187 -7.74 -21.06 -3.16
N LEU A 188 -6.95 -21.50 -2.17
CA LEU A 188 -6.21 -20.61 -1.30
C LEU A 188 -5.08 -19.88 -2.05
N PRO A 189 -4.84 -18.59 -1.74
CA PRO A 189 -3.72 -17.86 -2.31
C PRO A 189 -2.38 -18.53 -1.98
N LEU A 190 -1.45 -18.52 -2.94
CA LEU A 190 -0.13 -19.14 -2.76
C LEU A 190 0.57 -18.71 -1.47
N MET A 191 0.41 -17.44 -1.05
CA MET A 191 1.10 -16.90 0.12
C MET A 191 0.63 -17.47 1.47
N VAL A 192 -0.46 -18.24 1.54
CA VAL A 192 -0.82 -19.01 2.76
C VAL A 192 -0.35 -20.47 2.72
N ARG A 193 0.29 -20.91 1.63
CA ARG A 193 0.86 -22.25 1.55
C ARG A 193 2.22 -22.29 2.26
N PRO A 194 2.58 -23.38 2.97
CA PRO A 194 3.81 -23.45 3.78
C PRO A 194 5.10 -23.09 3.05
N GLU A 195 5.22 -23.40 1.76
CA GLU A 195 6.40 -23.12 0.93
C GLU A 195 6.60 -21.63 0.61
N TYR A 196 5.51 -20.85 0.55
CA TYR A 196 5.56 -19.39 0.37
C TYR A 196 5.56 -18.67 1.71
N ALA A 197 4.79 -19.16 2.67
CA ALA A 197 4.68 -18.58 4.01
C ALA A 197 5.99 -18.61 4.82
N ARG A 198 6.89 -19.55 4.51
CA ARG A 198 8.20 -19.74 5.17
C ARG A 198 9.37 -19.07 4.42
N ASN A 199 9.12 -18.41 3.30
CA ASN A 199 10.15 -17.71 2.55
C ASN A 199 10.00 -16.19 2.67
N LEU A 200 10.91 -15.45 2.03
CA LEU A 200 10.97 -13.99 2.12
C LEU A 200 9.67 -13.28 1.73
N TRP A 201 8.89 -13.83 0.79
CA TRP A 201 7.58 -13.27 0.42
C TRP A 201 6.59 -13.36 1.58
N GLY A 202 6.55 -14.51 2.24
CA GLY A 202 5.75 -14.73 3.44
C GLY A 202 6.20 -13.85 4.60
N ASP A 203 7.51 -13.69 4.80
CA ASP A 203 8.06 -12.80 5.83
C ASP A 203 7.63 -11.34 5.60
N MET A 204 7.62 -10.88 4.35
CA MET A 204 7.18 -9.52 4.01
C MET A 204 5.67 -9.32 4.22
N LEU A 205 4.83 -10.32 3.92
CA LEU A 205 3.40 -10.24 4.25
C LEU A 205 3.16 -10.28 5.75
N ARG A 206 3.85 -11.16 6.48
CA ARG A 206 3.77 -11.25 7.95
C ARG A 206 4.16 -9.92 8.58
N ALA A 207 5.23 -9.30 8.11
CA ALA A 207 5.65 -7.97 8.55
C ALA A 207 4.60 -6.91 8.22
N GLN A 208 4.06 -6.88 6.99
CA GLN A 208 3.03 -5.93 6.56
C GLN A 208 1.76 -5.99 7.44
N LEU A 209 1.27 -7.20 7.72
CA LEU A 209 0.10 -7.42 8.58
C LEU A 209 0.44 -7.14 10.05
N GLY A 210 1.66 -7.43 10.47
CA GLY A 210 2.19 -7.04 11.77
C GLY A 210 2.11 -5.52 12.01
N GLN A 211 2.40 -4.69 11.00
CA GLN A 211 2.27 -3.23 11.11
C GLN A 211 0.81 -2.77 11.28
N ILE A 212 -0.12 -3.48 10.64
CA ILE A 212 -1.57 -3.25 10.82
C ILE A 212 -1.97 -3.60 12.26
N ASN A 213 -1.56 -4.76 12.77
CA ASN A 213 -1.88 -5.21 14.13
C ASN A 213 -1.28 -4.31 15.22
N LYS A 214 -0.06 -3.79 15.01
CA LYS A 214 0.59 -2.85 15.93
C LYS A 214 -0.01 -1.44 15.91
N GLY A 215 -0.92 -1.15 14.97
CA GLY A 215 -1.51 0.18 14.82
C GLY A 215 -0.55 1.23 14.26
N VAL A 216 0.53 0.82 13.59
CA VAL A 216 1.50 1.74 12.95
C VAL A 216 0.85 2.46 11.77
N VAL A 217 0.00 1.76 11.03
CA VAL A 217 -0.83 2.36 9.97
C VAL A 217 -2.12 2.90 10.56
N SER A 218 -2.52 4.10 10.14
CA SER A 218 -3.79 4.71 10.52
C SER A 218 -4.92 4.36 9.55
N TRP A 219 -4.58 3.98 8.31
CA TRP A 219 -5.54 3.58 7.29
C TRP A 219 -5.06 2.38 6.47
N VAL A 220 -5.96 1.41 6.30
CA VAL A 220 -5.83 0.35 5.30
C VAL A 220 -6.82 0.65 4.19
N LEU A 221 -6.32 1.11 3.05
CA LEU A 221 -7.08 1.43 1.87
C LEU A 221 -7.16 0.19 0.99
N VAL A 222 -8.35 -0.38 0.78
CA VAL A 222 -8.49 -1.60 -0.04
C VAL A 222 -9.04 -1.26 -1.42
N ASN A 223 -8.34 -1.68 -2.48
CA ASN A 223 -8.76 -1.46 -3.86
C ASN A 223 -9.89 -2.43 -4.29
N THR A 224 -11.09 -2.23 -3.72
CA THR A 224 -12.29 -3.03 -3.99
C THR A 224 -13.55 -2.14 -4.11
N PHE A 225 -14.71 -2.78 -4.27
CA PHE A 225 -16.04 -2.18 -4.23
C PHE A 225 -16.82 -2.76 -3.06
N GLU A 226 -17.44 -1.89 -2.26
CA GLU A 226 -18.18 -2.33 -1.07
C GLU A 226 -19.34 -3.27 -1.39
N GLY A 227 -20.10 -3.00 -2.46
CA GLY A 227 -21.21 -3.86 -2.87
C GLY A 227 -20.78 -5.28 -3.28
N LEU A 228 -19.50 -5.47 -3.64
CA LEU A 228 -18.97 -6.78 -4.04
C LEU A 228 -18.51 -7.61 -2.84
N GLU A 229 -17.93 -6.97 -1.81
CA GLU A 229 -17.26 -7.65 -0.70
C GLU A 229 -17.82 -7.27 0.69
N ARG A 230 -19.09 -6.82 0.75
CA ARG A 230 -19.70 -6.26 1.98
C ARG A 230 -19.55 -7.16 3.20
N SER A 231 -19.90 -8.45 3.10
CA SER A 231 -19.82 -9.40 4.21
C SER A 231 -18.40 -9.51 4.78
N ILE A 232 -17.39 -9.46 3.91
CA ILE A 232 -15.98 -9.56 4.27
C ILE A 232 -15.52 -8.24 4.89
N ILE A 233 -15.95 -7.10 4.36
CA ILE A 233 -15.64 -5.77 4.89
C ILE A 233 -16.19 -5.62 6.31
N ASP A 234 -17.44 -6.02 6.53
CA ASP A 234 -18.09 -5.97 7.85
C ASP A 234 -17.37 -6.89 8.84
N ALA A 235 -17.02 -8.10 8.40
CA ALA A 235 -16.23 -9.05 9.19
C ALA A 235 -14.84 -8.48 9.55
N LEU A 236 -14.11 -7.93 8.59
CA LEU A 236 -12.82 -7.30 8.81
C LEU A 236 -12.96 -6.14 9.80
N ARG A 237 -13.93 -5.23 9.64
CA ARG A 237 -14.12 -4.12 10.59
C ARG A 237 -14.41 -4.57 12.02
N ALA A 238 -15.07 -5.72 12.20
CA ALA A 238 -15.38 -6.27 13.51
C ALA A 238 -14.18 -7.00 14.17
N HIS A 239 -13.27 -7.58 13.38
CA HIS A 239 -12.18 -8.44 13.88
C HIS A 239 -10.79 -7.82 13.74
N THR A 240 -10.62 -6.88 12.83
CA THR A 240 -9.35 -6.22 12.55
C THR A 240 -9.37 -4.83 13.17
N ILE A 241 -8.41 -4.63 14.08
CA ILE A 241 -7.75 -3.38 14.48
C ILE A 241 -8.21 -2.81 15.84
N PRO A 242 -7.27 -2.44 16.75
CA PRO A 242 -7.56 -1.47 17.83
C PRO A 242 -8.27 -0.21 17.30
N CYS A 243 -9.01 0.53 18.13
CA CYS A 243 -9.84 1.70 17.77
C CYS A 243 -9.22 2.79 16.85
N CYS A 244 -7.94 2.71 16.47
CA CYS A 244 -7.17 3.74 15.80
C CYS A 244 -6.91 3.53 14.29
N CYS A 245 -7.07 2.33 13.70
CA CYS A 245 -6.93 2.15 12.24
C CYS A 245 -8.27 1.80 11.58
N SER A 246 -8.59 2.47 10.47
CA SER A 246 -9.83 2.22 9.72
C SER A 246 -9.53 1.46 8.42
N VAL A 247 -10.20 0.32 8.20
CA VAL A 247 -10.30 -0.29 6.86
C VAL A 247 -11.28 0.54 6.04
N LYS A 248 -10.74 1.21 5.03
CA LYS A 248 -11.52 2.05 4.11
C LYS A 248 -11.46 1.45 2.72
N VAL A 249 -12.62 1.25 2.11
CA VAL A 249 -12.71 0.89 0.70
C VAL A 249 -12.17 2.09 -0.09
N ALA A 250 -11.15 1.88 -0.91
CA ALA A 250 -10.49 2.95 -1.65
C ALA A 250 -11.43 3.63 -2.66
N SER A 251 -12.50 2.95 -3.11
CA SER A 251 -13.58 3.58 -3.87
C SER A 251 -14.43 4.55 -3.02
N ALA A 252 -14.58 4.29 -1.71
CA ALA A 252 -15.37 5.08 -0.77
C ALA A 252 -14.59 6.28 -0.18
N LEU A 253 -13.27 6.17 -0.02
CA LEU A 253 -12.42 7.30 0.40
C LEU A 253 -12.51 8.50 -0.57
N VAL A 254 -12.87 8.21 -1.83
CA VAL A 254 -13.08 9.21 -2.89
C VAL A 254 -14.37 10.01 -2.68
N MET A 255 -15.38 9.44 -2.00
CA MET A 255 -16.64 10.11 -1.71
C MET A 255 -16.61 10.89 -0.39
N GLU A 256 -16.00 10.35 0.67
CA GLU A 256 -15.99 11.01 1.99
C GLU A 256 -15.18 12.32 2.03
N LEU A 257 -14.14 12.45 1.21
CA LEU A 257 -13.36 13.70 1.07
C LEU A 257 -14.04 14.71 0.10
N GLY A 258 -15.35 14.59 -0.09
CA GLY A 258 -16.18 15.46 -0.95
C GLY A 258 -17.49 15.92 -0.32
N GLY A 259 -17.76 15.59 0.95
CA GLY A 259 -19.02 15.92 1.61
C GLY A 259 -18.90 17.11 2.57
N GLY A 260 -18.85 18.33 2.05
CA GLY A 260 -18.96 19.55 2.83
C GLY A 260 -19.64 20.64 2.02
N GLY A 261 -20.95 20.81 2.25
CA GLY A 261 -21.76 21.91 1.73
C GLY A 261 -22.44 21.62 0.39
N ASP A 262 -23.69 21.17 0.41
CA ASP A 262 -24.81 22.11 0.28
C ASP A 262 -26.14 21.39 0.52
N GLU A 263 -26.86 21.92 1.49
CA GLU A 263 -28.26 21.63 1.78
C GLU A 263 -29.07 22.17 0.59
N ILE A 264 -29.50 21.30 -0.33
CA ILE A 264 -30.48 21.69 -1.34
C ILE A 264 -31.83 21.75 -0.64
N THR A 265 -32.21 22.96 -0.27
CA THR A 265 -33.58 23.35 0.06
C THR A 265 -34.50 22.95 -1.10
N THR A 266 -35.42 22.04 -0.83
CA THR A 266 -36.59 21.80 -1.68
C THR A 266 -37.61 22.89 -1.41
N ASP A 267 -37.66 23.89 -2.29
CA ASP A 267 -38.78 24.79 -2.53
C ASP A 267 -38.91 24.77 -4.07
N GLY A 268 -39.98 24.35 -4.74
CA GLY A 268 -41.39 24.56 -4.48
C GLY A 268 -41.94 25.27 -5.71
N GLY A 269 -42.92 24.69 -6.43
CA GLY A 269 -43.75 25.43 -7.39
C GLY A 269 -43.89 24.81 -8.78
N LEU A 270 -45.15 24.50 -9.11
CA LEU A 270 -45.71 24.19 -10.44
C LEU A 270 -45.37 25.24 -11.51
#